data_AF-A0AAU8YVB8-F1
#
_entry.id   AF-A0AAU8YVB8-F1
#
_cell.length_a   1.000
_cell.length_b   1.000
_cell.length_c   1.000
_cell.angle_alpha   90.00
_cell.angle_beta   90.00
_cell.angle_gamma   90.00
#
_symmetry.space_group_name_H-M   'P 1'
#
loop_
_entity.id
_entity.type
_entity.pdbx_description
1 polymer ?
#
loop_
_entity_poly.entity_id
_entity_poly.type
_entity_poly.pdbx_seq_one_letter_code
_entity_poly.pdbx_strand_id
1 'polypeptide(L)' 'MLKKLLEERGINLTKAEFGVVMEIVTDDIKFNRISFKKCTSLSYVLDIAIRSANIFKRCV' A
#
# COMPACT_ATOMS: atom_id res chain seq x y z
N MET A 1 -6.84 9.34 4.62
CA MET A 1 -5.49 9.92 4.79
C MET A 1 -4.49 9.29 3.82
N LEU A 2 -4.33 7.95 3.82
CA LEU A 2 -3.36 7.28 2.95
C LEU A 2 -3.56 7.56 1.45
N LYS A 3 -4.82 7.57 0.97
CA LYS A 3 -5.14 7.89 -0.43
C LYS A 3 -4.58 9.26 -0.87
N LYS A 4 -4.78 10.31 -0.07
CA LYS A 4 -4.24 11.65 -0.35
C LYS A 4 -2.72 11.66 -0.40
N LEU A 5 -2.06 10.95 0.52
CA LEU A 5 -0.61 10.82 0.56
C LEU A 5 -0.04 10.12 -0.69
N LEU A 6 -0.81 9.21 -1.29
CA LEU A 6 -0.44 8.55 -2.55
C LEU A 6 -0.66 9.48 -3.74
N GLU A 7 -1.76 10.23 -3.76
CA GLU A 7 -2.05 11.24 -4.79
C GLU A 7 -0.96 12.33 -4.82
N GLU A 8 -0.52 12.82 -3.65
CA GLU A 8 0.62 13.76 -3.51
C GLU A 8 1.94 13.21 -4.07
N ARG A 9 2.08 11.88 -4.18
CA ARG A 9 3.24 11.19 -4.73
C ARG A 9 3.04 10.76 -6.20
N GLY A 10 2.00 11.26 -6.86
CA GLY A 10 1.68 10.95 -8.26
C GLY A 10 0.98 9.62 -8.50
N ILE A 11 0.58 8.91 -7.43
CA ILE A 11 -0.15 7.65 -7.52
C ILE A 11 -1.66 7.95 -7.48
N ASN A 12 -2.22 8.12 -8.66
CA ASN A 12 -3.67 8.27 -8.84
C ASN A 12 -4.30 6.88 -9.01
N LEU A 13 -5.19 6.53 -8.08
CA LEU A 13 -5.96 5.27 -8.08
C LEU A 13 -7.46 5.58 -8.00
N THR A 14 -8.26 4.85 -8.77
CA THR A 14 -9.71 4.83 -8.58
C THR A 14 -10.07 4.25 -7.22
N LYS A 15 -11.33 4.40 -6.80
CA LYS A 15 -11.79 3.84 -5.51
C LYS A 15 -11.64 2.32 -5.45
N ALA A 16 -11.89 1.63 -6.57
CA ALA A 16 -11.76 0.17 -6.66
C ALA A 16 -10.29 -0.26 -6.57
N GLU A 17 -9.41 0.36 -7.36
CA GLU A 17 -7.97 0.07 -7.35
C GLU A 17 -7.34 0.35 -5.99
N PHE A 18 -7.75 1.45 -5.35
CA PHE A 18 -7.30 1.78 -4.00
C PHE A 18 -7.73 0.70 -2.99
N GLY A 19 -8.93 0.12 -3.15
CA GLY A 19 -9.39 -0.99 -2.31
C GLY A 19 -8.46 -2.20 -2.41
N VAL A 20 -8.16 -2.65 -3.63
CA VAL A 20 -7.28 -3.80 -3.87
C VAL A 20 -5.86 -3.56 -3.35
N VAL A 21 -5.29 -2.39 -3.65
CA VAL A 21 -3.95 -2.02 -3.15
C VAL A 21 -3.91 -2.02 -1.62
N MET A 22 -4.96 -1.54 -0.97
CA MET A 22 -5.03 -1.52 0.50
C MET A 22 -5.15 -2.89 1.14
N GLU A 23 -5.83 -3.84 0.48
CA GLU A 23 -5.86 -5.24 0.95
C GLU A 23 -4.44 -5.84 0.95
N ILE A 24 -3.71 -5.69 -0.16
CA ILE A 24 -2.32 -6.15 -0.28
C ILE A 24 -1.42 -5.53 0.80
N VAL A 25 -1.51 -4.20 0.98
CA VAL A 25 -0.72 -3.47 1.99
C VAL A 25 -1.04 -3.96 3.39
N THR A 26 -2.32 -4.18 3.69
CA THR A 26 -2.76 -4.63 5.01
C THR A 26 -2.24 -6.03 5.32
N ASP A 27 -2.26 -6.93 4.34
CA ASP A 27 -1.78 -8.30 4.53
C ASP A 27 -0.26 -8.36 4.68
N ASP A 28 0.50 -7.51 3.97
CA ASP A 28 1.94 -7.38 4.18
C ASP A 28 2.28 -6.88 5.60
N ILE A 29 1.56 -5.87 6.09
CA ILE A 29 1.73 -5.35 7.45
C ILE A 29 1.39 -6.43 8.49
N LYS A 30 0.31 -7.18 8.30
CA LYS A 30 -0.08 -8.29 9.19
C LYS A 30 1.00 -9.36 9.21
N PHE A 31 1.50 -9.78 8.05
CA PHE A 31 2.59 -10.74 7.96
C PHE A 31 3.83 -10.23 8.69
N ASN A 32 4.21 -8.97 8.46
CA ASN A 32 5.37 -8.38 9.13
C ASN A 32 5.22 -8.30 10.66
N ARG A 33 4.01 -7.99 11.13
CA ARG A 33 3.70 -7.93 12.57
C ARG A 33 3.66 -9.31 13.23
N ILE A 34 3.05 -10.31 12.58
CA ILE A 34 2.91 -11.66 13.13
C ILE A 34 4.24 -12.39 13.10
N SER A 35 4.92 -12.37 11.94
CA SER A 35 6.13 -13.17 11.71
C SER A 35 7.37 -12.55 12.36
N PHE A 36 7.47 -11.22 12.42
CA PHE A 36 8.69 -10.54 12.89
C PHE A 36 8.49 -9.64 14.12
N LYS A 37 7.27 -9.54 14.66
CA LYS A 37 6.89 -8.60 15.74
C LYS A 37 7.33 -7.15 15.46
N LYS A 38 7.45 -6.78 14.18
CA LYS A 38 7.90 -5.46 13.77
C LYS A 38 6.75 -4.45 13.82
N CYS A 39 7.00 -3.31 14.45
CA CYS A 39 6.17 -2.13 14.26
C CYS A 39 6.49 -1.53 12.89
N THR A 40 5.46 -1.22 12.11
CA THR A 40 5.62 -0.71 10.75
C THR A 40 5.48 0.80 10.76
N SER A 41 6.49 1.52 10.26
CA SER A 41 6.43 2.99 10.15
C SER A 41 5.48 3.42 9.03
N LEU A 42 4.95 4.64 9.12
CA LEU A 42 4.14 5.22 8.04
C LEU A 42 4.90 5.25 6.70
N SER A 43 6.21 5.56 6.73
CA SER A 43 7.06 5.54 5.53
C SER A 43 7.08 4.16 4.87
N TYR A 44 7.24 3.08 5.65
CA TYR A 44 7.24 1.73 5.12
C TYR A 44 5.88 1.33 4.55
N VAL A 45 4.79 1.70 5.21
CA VAL A 45 3.43 1.50 4.68
C VAL A 45 3.24 2.18 3.33
N LEU A 46 3.74 3.41 3.18
CA LEU A 46 3.68 4.15 1.92
C LEU A 46 4.53 3.48 0.83
N ASP A 47 5.72 2.99 1.17
CA ASP A 47 6.58 2.27 0.21
C ASP A 47 5.92 1.00 -0.32
N ILE A 48 5.28 0.21 0.56
CA ILE A 48 4.50 -0.96 0.13
C ILE A 48 3.35 -0.51 -0.77
N ALA A 49 2.59 0.50 -0.36
CA ALA A 49 1.44 0.96 -1.11
C ALA A 49 1.81 1.45 -2.52
N ILE A 50 2.92 2.18 -2.67
CA ILE A 50 3.44 2.63 -3.96
C ILE A 50 3.88 1.44 -4.81
N ARG A 51 4.62 0.48 -4.23
CA ARG A 51 5.04 -0.74 -4.95
C ARG A 51 3.84 -1.55 -5.43
N SER A 52 2.89 -1.80 -4.55
CA SER A 52 1.66 -2.54 -4.86
C SER A 52 0.84 -1.83 -5.95
N ALA A 53 0.70 -0.51 -5.88
CA ALA A 53 0.01 0.27 -6.90
C ALA A 53 0.71 0.20 -8.27
N ASN A 54 2.04 0.30 -8.29
CA ASN A 54 2.83 0.21 -9.52
C ASN A 54 2.76 -1.18 -10.16
N ILE A 55 2.79 -2.25 -9.35
CA ILE A 55 2.63 -3.62 -9.83
C ILE A 55 1.22 -3.83 -10.36
N PHE A 56 0.21 -3.43 -9.59
CA PHE A 56 -1.20 -3.55 -9.99
C PHE A 56 -1.47 -2.88 -11.36
N LYS A 57 -0.98 -1.65 -11.56
CA LYS A 57 -1.08 -0.93 -12.85
C LYS A 57 -0.35 -1.58 -14.03
N ARG A 58 0.58 -2.52 -13.79
CA ARG A 58 1.25 -3.28 -14.86
C ARG A 58 0.52 -4.56 -15.22
N CYS A 59 -0.38 -5.01 -14.35
CA CYS A 59 -1.15 -6.25 -14.52
C CYS A 59 -2.56 -6.00 -15.08
N VAL A 60 -3.03 -4.75 -15.06
CA VAL A 60 -4.30 -4.27 -15.61
C VAL A 60 -4.00 -3.42 -16.84
#